data_AF-A0A6M0BLQ6-F1
#
_entry.id   AF-A0A6M0BLQ6-F1
#
_cell.length_a   1.000
_cell.length_b   1.000
_cell.length_c   1.000
_cell.angle_alpha   90.00
_cell.angle_beta   90.00
_cell.angle_gamma   90.00
#
_symmetry.space_group_name_H-M   'P 1'
#
loop_
_entity.id
_entity.type
_entity.pdbx_description
1 polymer ?
#
loop_
_entity_poly.entity_id
_entity_poly.type
_entity_poly.pdbx_seq_one_letter_code
_entity_poly.pdbx_strand_id
1 'polypeptide(L)'
;MFNSKAVRYFRRARKLINVFYDSLRLASPANRSCPKFDDSTTVTGHVMSDNSGKITKFRLKSLNPPAVDYVKVGTFTTPDCYWGSDEIQIWFTGIDDYGNICYDSKFGQNYSFPVICE
;
A
#
# COMPACT_ATOMS: atom_id res chain seq x y z
N MET A 1 0.31 19.43 6.45
CA MET A 1 -1.03 19.09 5.92
C MET A 1 -0.88 18.89 4.41
N PHE A 2 -0.51 17.68 3.97
CA PHE A 2 -0.29 17.41 2.54
C PHE A 2 -1.55 16.80 1.94
N ASN A 3 -2.25 17.62 1.17
CA ASN A 3 -3.42 17.22 0.39
C ASN A 3 -2.90 16.82 -1.00
N SER A 4 -2.75 15.53 -1.27
CA SER A 4 -2.24 15.04 -2.55
C SER A 4 -3.27 14.18 -3.27
N LYS A 5 -4.32 14.82 -3.81
CA LYS A 5 -5.12 14.25 -4.90
C LYS A 5 -4.45 14.58 -6.23
N ALA A 6 -3.51 13.74 -6.65
CA ALA A 6 -3.07 13.71 -8.04
C ALA A 6 -3.82 12.57 -8.76
N VAL A 7 -4.92 12.90 -9.44
CA VAL A 7 -5.67 11.94 -10.27
C VAL A 7 -4.93 11.78 -11.59
N ARG A 8 -4.22 10.66 -11.79
CA ARG A 8 -3.65 10.28 -13.09
C ARG A 8 -4.46 9.13 -13.67
N TYR A 9 -5.07 9.35 -14.83
CA TYR A 9 -5.81 8.34 -15.59
C TYR A 9 -4.86 7.25 -16.15
N PHE A 10 -5.25 5.97 -16.06
CA PHE A 10 -4.49 4.83 -16.56
C PHE A 10 -5.11 4.28 -17.85
N ARG A 11 -4.53 4.57 -19.02
CA ARG A 11 -4.80 3.89 -20.31
C ARG A 11 -3.98 2.59 -20.36
N ARG A 12 -4.62 1.46 -20.70
CA ARG A 12 -4.17 0.08 -21.08
C ARG A 12 -2.75 -0.43 -20.78
N ALA A 13 -1.71 0.39 -20.81
CA ALA A 13 -0.38 -0.01 -20.41
C ALA A 13 -0.31 -0.13 -18.89
N ARG A 14 0.13 -1.30 -18.39
CA ARG A 14 0.56 -1.43 -17.00
C ARG A 14 1.54 -0.31 -16.68
N LYS A 15 1.27 0.45 -15.63
CA LYS A 15 2.12 1.57 -15.23
C LYS A 15 2.89 1.22 -13.96
N LEU A 16 4.13 1.69 -13.91
CA LEU A 16 4.92 1.64 -12.70
C LEU A 16 4.47 2.78 -11.77
N ILE A 17 4.11 2.43 -10.54
CA ILE A 17 3.65 3.36 -9.50
C ILE A 17 4.66 3.40 -8.38
N ASN A 18 5.02 4.62 -7.96
CA ASN A 18 5.80 4.86 -6.75
C ASN A 18 4.85 5.13 -5.59
N VAL A 19 5.08 4.47 -4.47
CA VAL A 19 4.30 4.62 -3.24
C VAL A 19 5.21 5.09 -2.12
N PHE A 20 4.78 6.12 -1.41
CA PHE A 20 5.37 6.59 -0.16
C PHE A 20 4.37 6.31 0.94
N TYR A 21 4.79 5.62 1.99
CA TYR A 21 3.92 5.12 3.04
C TYR A 21 4.50 5.44 4.41
N ASP A 22 3.71 6.07 5.27
CA ASP A 22 4.06 6.28 6.68
C ASP A 22 3.70 5.02 7.49
N SER A 23 4.73 4.30 7.91
CA SER A 23 4.58 3.02 8.60
C SER A 23 4.13 3.14 10.05
N LEU A 24 4.14 4.34 10.65
CA LEU A 24 3.50 4.60 11.94
C LEU A 24 1.99 4.34 11.90
N ARG A 25 1.37 4.33 10.71
CA ARG A 25 -0.06 4.01 10.55
C ARG A 25 -0.39 2.56 10.92
N LEU A 26 0.59 1.65 10.88
CA LEU A 26 0.47 0.28 11.42
C LEU A 26 0.52 0.25 12.95
N ALA A 27 1.23 1.20 13.55
CA ALA A 27 1.42 1.37 15.00
C ALA A 27 0.33 2.22 15.67
N SER A 28 -0.59 2.79 14.89
CA SER A 28 -1.57 3.75 15.40
C SER A 28 -2.38 3.15 16.55
N PRO A 29 -2.59 3.85 17.69
CA PRO A 29 -3.34 3.33 18.83
C PRO A 29 -4.82 3.00 18.52
N ALA A 30 -5.35 3.49 17.39
CA ALA A 30 -6.65 3.05 16.86
C ALA A 30 -6.62 1.63 16.27
N ASN A 31 -5.43 1.09 16.04
CA ASN A 31 -5.13 -0.16 15.39
C ASN A 31 -4.39 -1.07 16.38
N ARG A 32 -5.13 -1.70 17.29
CA ARG A 32 -4.61 -2.57 18.37
C ARG A 32 -3.79 -3.77 17.88
N SER A 33 -3.72 -3.96 16.56
CA SER A 33 -3.07 -5.07 15.89
C SER A 33 -1.55 -5.06 16.03
N CYS A 34 -0.91 -3.90 16.27
CA CYS A 34 0.55 -3.83 16.43
C CYS A 34 1.03 -2.86 17.52
N PRO A 35 1.11 -3.34 18.78
CA PRO A 35 1.55 -2.54 19.92
C PRO A 35 3.06 -2.27 19.96
N LYS A 36 3.87 -3.04 19.21
CA LYS A 36 5.31 -2.85 19.06
C LYS A 36 5.65 -2.85 17.58
N PHE A 37 5.64 -1.66 16.99
CA PHE A 37 6.08 -1.43 15.62
C PHE A 37 7.39 -0.66 15.68
N ASP A 38 8.39 -1.16 14.99
CA ASP A 38 9.70 -0.54 14.96
C ASP A 38 10.03 -0.02 13.56
N ASP A 39 11.09 0.75 13.53
CA ASP A 39 11.60 1.43 12.37
C ASP A 39 12.14 0.40 11.32
N SER A 40 12.58 -0.77 11.77
CA SER A 40 13.13 -1.85 10.92
C SER A 40 12.06 -2.79 10.34
N THR A 41 10.81 -2.65 10.79
CA THR A 41 9.70 -3.53 10.47
C THR A 41 9.49 -3.62 8.96
N THR A 42 9.42 -4.86 8.47
CA THR A 42 9.12 -5.10 7.05
C THR A 42 7.67 -4.75 6.76
N VAL A 43 7.47 -3.82 5.81
CA VAL A 43 6.15 -3.43 5.33
C VAL A 43 5.93 -3.99 3.92
N THR A 44 4.76 -4.60 3.72
CA THR A 44 4.30 -5.14 2.44
C THR A 44 3.05 -4.41 1.99
N GLY A 45 3.06 -3.88 0.77
CA GLY A 45 1.88 -3.37 0.10
C GLY A 45 1.21 -4.49 -0.69
N HIS A 46 -0.11 -4.47 -0.70
CA HIS A 46 -0.97 -5.41 -1.42
C HIS A 46 -1.86 -4.60 -2.35
N VAL A 47 -1.96 -5.04 -3.61
CA VAL A 47 -2.70 -4.35 -4.66
C VAL A 47 -3.65 -5.32 -5.34
N MET A 48 -4.88 -4.90 -5.55
CA MET A 48 -5.87 -5.62 -6.37
C MET A 48 -6.61 -4.67 -7.31
N SER A 49 -7.05 -5.21 -8.44
CA SER A 49 -8.16 -4.64 -9.19
C SER A 49 -9.46 -5.11 -8.55
N ASP A 50 -10.34 -4.15 -8.21
CA ASP A 50 -11.83 -4.19 -8.07
C ASP A 50 -12.61 -5.53 -7.82
N ASN A 51 -12.01 -6.58 -7.25
CA ASN A 51 -12.54 -7.93 -7.03
C ASN A 51 -12.17 -8.99 -8.07
N SER A 52 -11.09 -8.82 -8.83
CA SER A 52 -10.52 -9.94 -9.60
C SER A 52 -10.03 -11.11 -8.74
N GLY A 53 -9.92 -10.92 -7.43
CA GLY A 53 -9.34 -11.87 -6.47
C GLY A 53 -7.82 -12.00 -6.57
N LYS A 54 -7.18 -11.36 -7.56
CA LYS A 54 -5.73 -11.38 -7.74
C LYS A 54 -5.08 -10.27 -6.93
N ILE A 55 -4.26 -10.68 -5.96
CA ILE A 55 -3.51 -9.78 -5.10
C ILE A 55 -2.05 -9.81 -5.51
N THR A 56 -1.50 -8.66 -5.88
CA THR A 56 -0.06 -8.48 -6.11
C THR A 56 0.58 -7.87 -4.87
N LYS A 57 1.70 -8.43 -4.42
CA LYS A 57 2.45 -7.94 -3.26
C LYS A 57 3.72 -7.23 -3.71
N PHE A 58 4.07 -6.13 -3.04
CA PHE A 58 5.34 -5.43 -3.24
C PHE A 58 5.94 -5.04 -1.89
N ARG A 59 7.27 -5.12 -1.78
CA ARG A 59 7.99 -4.74 -0.57
C ARG A 59 8.22 -3.23 -0.56
N LEU A 60 8.06 -2.62 0.61
CA LEU A 60 8.50 -1.25 0.85
C LEU A 60 9.82 -1.27 1.63
N LYS A 61 10.68 -0.28 1.39
CA LYS A 61 12.00 -0.12 2.01
C LYS A 61 12.15 1.28 2.58
N SER A 62 13.06 1.48 3.53
CA SER A 62 13.37 2.82 4.04
C SER A 62 13.85 3.75 2.92
N LEU A 63 13.50 5.02 3.00
CA LEU A 63 13.87 6.04 2.01
C LEU A 63 15.37 6.40 2.10
N ASN A 64 15.94 6.42 3.32
CA ASN A 64 17.33 6.85 3.54
C ASN A 64 18.19 5.84 4.32
N PRO A 65 18.48 4.63 3.79
CA PRO A 65 19.40 3.70 4.46
C PRO A 65 20.83 4.31 4.54
N PRO A 66 21.54 4.23 5.68
CA PRO A 66 21.27 3.39 6.86
C PRO A 66 20.39 4.05 7.94
N ALA A 67 19.90 5.27 7.74
CA ALA A 67 18.92 5.85 8.66
C ALA A 67 17.63 5.03 8.56
N VAL A 68 17.19 4.53 9.71
CA VAL A 68 15.88 3.92 9.80
C VAL A 68 14.85 5.05 9.82
N ASP A 69 13.83 4.95 8.97
CA ASP A 69 12.77 5.94 8.84
C ASP A 69 11.39 5.29 8.85
N TYR A 70 10.39 6.01 9.32
CA TYR A 70 9.00 5.58 9.24
C TYR A 70 8.41 5.75 7.83
N VAL A 71 9.10 6.44 6.92
CA VAL A 71 8.62 6.65 5.54
C VAL A 71 9.18 5.54 4.64
N LYS A 72 8.35 4.55 4.36
CA LYS A 72 8.71 3.45 3.47
C LYS A 72 8.32 3.74 2.03
N VAL A 73 9.20 3.39 1.10
CA VAL A 73 8.99 3.53 -0.34
C VAL A 73 8.96 2.19 -1.04
N GLY A 74 8.06 2.04 -1.98
CA GLY A 74 7.94 0.84 -2.80
C GLY A 74 7.44 1.19 -4.19
N THR A 75 7.68 0.25 -5.11
CA THR A 75 7.19 0.37 -6.48
C THR A 75 6.42 -0.89 -6.84
N PHE A 76 5.29 -0.71 -7.53
CA PHE A 76 4.58 -1.83 -8.13
C PHE A 76 4.11 -1.48 -9.53
N THR A 77 3.91 -2.52 -10.32
CA THR A 77 3.28 -2.41 -11.63
C THR A 77 1.79 -2.64 -11.44
N THR A 78 0.94 -1.74 -11.92
CA THR A 78 -0.53 -1.89 -11.81
C THR A 78 -0.98 -3.26 -12.31
N PRO A 79 -1.85 -3.98 -11.58
CA PRO A 79 -2.41 -5.24 -12.06
C PRO A 79 -3.22 -5.00 -13.33
N ASP A 80 -3.48 -6.07 -14.07
CA ASP A 80 -4.42 -5.99 -15.18
C ASP A 80 -5.79 -5.61 -14.62
N CYS A 81 -6.41 -4.66 -15.31
CA CYS A 81 -7.74 -4.23 -14.98
C CYS A 81 -8.76 -5.08 -15.75
N TYR A 82 -9.81 -5.54 -15.08
CA TYR A 82 -10.84 -6.37 -15.69
C TYR A 82 -11.97 -5.49 -16.25
N TRP A 83 -12.78 -6.04 -17.15
CA TRP A 83 -13.94 -5.31 -17.65
C TRP A 83 -14.97 -5.14 -16.53
N GLY A 84 -15.41 -3.91 -16.29
CA GLY A 84 -16.30 -3.57 -15.16
C GLY A 84 -15.57 -3.09 -13.90
N SER A 85 -14.25 -2.98 -13.95
CA SER A 85 -13.44 -2.44 -12.87
C SER A 85 -13.42 -0.94 -12.81
N ASP A 86 -13.77 -0.40 -11.64
CA ASP A 86 -13.83 1.04 -11.41
C ASP A 86 -12.65 1.58 -10.60
N GLU A 87 -11.95 0.73 -9.84
CA GLU A 87 -10.82 1.15 -9.01
C GLU A 87 -9.74 0.09 -8.79
N ILE A 88 -8.51 0.57 -8.58
CA ILE A 88 -7.42 -0.21 -7.96
C ILE A 88 -7.41 0.11 -6.47
N GLN A 89 -7.37 -0.94 -5.65
CA GLN A 89 -7.30 -0.86 -4.19
C GLN A 89 -5.92 -1.25 -3.68
N ILE A 90 -5.41 -0.51 -2.70
CA ILE A 90 -4.12 -0.77 -2.05
C ILE A 90 -4.29 -0.85 -0.54
N TRP A 91 -3.66 -1.83 0.12
CA TRP A 91 -3.57 -1.89 1.58
C TRP A 91 -2.19 -2.38 2.01
N PHE A 92 -1.86 -2.18 3.29
CA PHE A 92 -0.53 -2.42 3.81
C PHE A 92 -0.55 -3.34 5.02
N THR A 93 0.45 -4.19 5.12
CA THR A 93 0.70 -5.04 6.30
C THR A 93 2.13 -4.89 6.78
N GLY A 94 2.32 -4.98 8.10
CA GLY A 94 3.63 -5.12 8.75
C GLY A 94 3.76 -6.47 9.45
N ILE A 95 4.97 -6.81 9.88
CA ILE A 95 5.22 -7.93 10.79
C ILE A 95 5.92 -7.35 12.03
N ASP A 96 5.32 -7.48 13.21
CA ASP A 96 5.94 -7.00 14.45
C ASP A 96 7.15 -7.86 14.89
N ASP A 97 7.83 -7.43 15.95
CA ASP A 97 8.99 -8.13 16.51
C ASP A 97 8.68 -9.57 16.98
N TYR A 98 7.41 -9.91 17.17
CA TYR A 98 6.93 -11.22 17.59
C TYR A 98 6.44 -12.09 16.43
N GLY A 99 6.46 -11.57 15.19
CA GLY A 99 5.99 -12.27 14.01
C GLY A 99 4.48 -12.14 13.75
N ASN A 100 3.76 -11.28 14.48
CA ASN A 100 2.34 -11.03 14.24
C ASN A 100 2.14 -10.08 13.06
N ILE A 101 1.06 -10.29 12.30
CA ILE A 101 0.73 -9.44 11.16
C ILE A 101 -0.02 -8.19 11.64
N CYS A 102 0.59 -7.03 11.39
CA CYS A 102 -0.05 -5.72 11.49
C CYS A 102 -0.88 -5.46 10.22
N TYR A 103 -2.09 -4.90 10.35
CA TYR A 103 -2.92 -4.53 9.20
C TYR A 103 -3.25 -3.05 9.25
N ASP A 104 -2.85 -2.26 8.26
CA ASP A 104 -3.43 -0.94 8.01
C ASP A 104 -4.61 -1.13 7.08
N SER A 105 -5.77 -1.52 7.63
CA SER A 105 -6.93 -1.89 6.83
C SER A 105 -8.23 -1.18 7.24
N LYS A 106 -8.75 -0.44 6.27
CA LYS A 106 -10.17 -0.48 5.88
C LYS A 106 -10.27 -1.08 4.47
N PHE A 107 -9.58 -2.20 4.19
CA PHE A 107 -9.57 -2.90 2.88
C PHE A 107 -9.54 -1.97 1.66
N GLY A 108 -8.44 -1.24 1.45
CA GLY A 108 -8.33 -0.38 0.26
C GLY A 108 -9.12 0.92 0.30
N GLN A 109 -10.05 1.13 1.24
CA GLN A 109 -10.83 2.37 1.35
C GLN A 109 -9.96 3.61 1.62
N ASN A 110 -8.78 3.41 2.22
CA ASN A 110 -7.83 4.50 2.47
C ASN A 110 -7.00 4.84 1.21
N TYR A 111 -6.89 3.90 0.27
CA TYR A 111 -6.02 3.99 -0.89
C TYR A 111 -6.68 3.32 -2.10
N SER A 112 -7.68 3.98 -2.66
CA SER A 112 -8.25 3.60 -3.94
C SER A 112 -8.01 4.67 -5.00
N PHE A 113 -7.81 4.21 -6.23
CA PHE A 113 -7.56 5.05 -7.38
C PHE A 113 -8.48 4.63 -8.52
N PRO A 114 -9.21 5.57 -9.15
CA PRO A 114 -10.12 5.22 -10.22
C PRO A 114 -9.34 4.70 -11.44
N VAL A 115 -9.90 3.70 -12.09
CA VAL A 115 -9.40 3.15 -13.36
C VAL A 115 -10.52 3.08 -14.38
N ILE A 116 -10.16 3.08 -15.66
CA ILE A 116 -11.10 2.84 -16.76
C ILE A 116 -10.51 1.69 -17.56
N CYS A 117 -11.29 0.64 -17.70
CA CYS A 117 -10.80 -0.65 -18.18
C CYS A 117 -11.54 -0.96 -19.49
N GLU A 118 -10.82 -0.69 -20.60
CA GLU A 118 -11.27 -0.81 -21.99
C GLU A 118 -10.77 -2.10 -22.66
#